data_AF-A0A1F4QLP7-F1
#
_entry.id   AF-A0A1F4QLP7-F1
#
_cell.length_a   1.000
_cell.length_b   1.000
_cell.length_c   1.000
_cell.angle_alpha   90.00
_cell.angle_beta   90.00
_cell.angle_gamma   90.00
#
_symmetry.space_group_name_H-M   'P 1'
#
loop_
_entity.id
_entity.type
_entity.pdbx_description
1 polymer ?
#
loop_
_entity_poly.entity_id
_entity_poly.type
_entity_poly.pdbx_seq_one_letter_code
_entity_poly.pdbx_strand_id
1 'polypeptide(L)' 'MRDTELYWAILGLAPPWTVISVDLDVKGQRVTVTMEAGSGPFRCPECQAEVQGYDHKPRRWKDGPGDVQ' A
#
# COMPACT_ATOMS: atom_id res chain seq x y z
N MET A 1 21.00 -0.63 2.52
CA MET A 1 20.51 -2.01 2.39
C MET A 1 19.05 -1.91 1.98
N ARG A 2 18.61 -2.51 0.88
CA ARG A 2 17.21 -2.50 0.42
C ARG A 2 16.67 -3.92 0.62
N ASP A 3 16.23 -4.25 1.83
CA ASP A 3 15.75 -5.59 2.17
C ASP A 3 14.27 -5.78 1.81
N THR A 4 13.86 -5.31 0.63
CA THR A 4 12.47 -5.38 0.17
C THR A 4 11.98 -6.82 0.07
N GLU A 5 12.85 -7.76 -0.32
CA GLU A 5 12.53 -9.20 -0.37
C GLU A 5 12.35 -9.82 1.03
N LEU A 6 13.18 -9.43 1.99
CA LEU A 6 13.05 -9.90 3.38
C LEU A 6 11.71 -9.46 3.96
N TYR A 7 11.38 -8.18 3.81
CA TYR A 7 10.11 -7.65 4.31
C TYR A 7 8.91 -8.21 3.55
N TRP A 8 9.05 -8.50 2.25
CA TRP A 8 8.02 -9.19 1.49
C TRP A 8 7.73 -10.58 2.08
N ALA A 9 8.79 -11.34 2.41
CA ALA A 9 8.66 -12.66 3.02
C ALA A 9 8.11 -12.61 4.46
N ILE A 10 8.62 -11.70 5.30
CA ILE A 10 8.18 -11.53 6.70
C ILE A 10 6.70 -11.14 6.78
N LEU A 11 6.26 -10.25 5.89
CA LEU A 11 4.86 -9.81 5.84
C LEU A 11 3.94 -10.82 5.13
N GLY A 12 4.48 -11.88 4.52
CA GLY A 12 3.69 -12.89 3.81
C GLY A 12 2.94 -12.32 2.61
N LEU A 13 3.52 -11.33 1.93
CA LEU A 13 2.88 -10.70 0.79
C LEU A 13 2.82 -11.67 -0.39
N ALA A 14 1.77 -11.53 -1.20
CA ALA A 14 1.56 -12.30 -2.41
C ALA A 14 1.18 -11.36 -3.56
N PRO A 15 1.33 -11.78 -4.83
CA PRO A 15 0.83 -11.02 -5.97
C PRO A 15 -0.64 -10.60 -5.77
N PRO A 16 -1.03 -9.36 -6.09
CA PRO A 16 -0.29 -8.35 -6.88
C PRO A 16 0.60 -7.38 -6.06
N TRP A 17 0.83 -7.64 -4.77
CA TRP A 17 1.53 -6.71 -3.88
C TRP A 17 3.06 -6.79 -4.04
N THR A 18 3.70 -5.63 -4.19
CA THR A 18 5.15 -5.50 -4.29
C THR A 18 5.65 -4.44 -3.30
N VAL A 19 6.74 -4.72 -2.60
CA VAL A 19 7.39 -3.75 -1.70
C VAL A 19 8.26 -2.80 -2.53
N ILE A 20 7.95 -1.51 -2.52
CA ILE A 20 8.72 -0.48 -3.25
C ILE A 20 9.88 0.03 -2.40
N SER A 21 9.68 0.23 -1.11
CA SER A 21 10.71 0.77 -0.22
C SER A 21 10.49 0.35 1.23
N VAL A 22 11.60 0.30 1.96
CA VAL A 22 11.62 0.07 3.41
C VAL A 22 12.48 1.15 4.03
N ASP A 23 11.90 1.88 4.98
CA ASP A 23 12.59 2.86 5.80
C ASP A 23 12.70 2.33 7.24
N LEU A 24 13.93 2.27 7.75
CA LEU A 24 14.23 1.78 9.10
C LEU A 24 14.67 2.96 9.97
N ASP A 25 13.78 3.41 10.84
CA ASP A 25 14.11 4.37 11.88
C ASP A 25 14.48 3.63 13.16
N VAL A 26 15.77 3.34 13.32
CA VAL A 26 16.30 2.67 14.51
C VAL A 26 16.15 3.55 15.76
N LYS A 27 16.26 4.88 15.61
CA LYS A 27 16.16 5.81 16.75
C LYS A 27 14.72 5.91 17.25
N GLY A 28 13.76 5.92 16.33
CA GLY A 28 12.33 5.89 16.62
C GLY A 28 11.74 4.49 16.81
N GLN A 29 12.54 3.42 16.71
CA GLN A 29 12.11 2.02 16.73
C GLN A 29 10.92 1.74 15.79
N ARG A 30 10.98 2.29 14.58
CA ARG A 30 9.91 2.17 13.59
C ARG A 30 10.45 1.65 12.28
N VAL A 31 9.70 0.73 11.67
CA VAL A 31 9.93 0.28 10.30
C VAL A 31 8.73 0.70 9.47
N THR A 32 8.98 1.45 8.40
CA THR A 32 7.96 1.89 7.46
C THR A 32 8.15 1.12 6.15
N VAL A 33 7.20 0.28 5.79
CA VAL A 33 7.22 -0.51 4.55
C VAL A 33 6.22 0.10 3.58
N THR A 34 6.71 0.57 2.43
CA THR A 34 5.86 1.11 1.36
C THR A 34 5.64 0.04 0.31
N MET A 35 4.38 -0.20 -0.03
CA MET A 35 3.96 -1.25 -0.96
C MET A 35 3.03 -0.67 -2.02
N GLU A 36 3.04 -1.28 -3.18
CA GLU A 36 2.11 -0.96 -4.26
C GLU A 36 1.46 -2.26 -4.75
N ALA A 37 0.18 -2.16 -5.09
CA ALA A 37 -0.50 -3.22 -5.81
C ALA A 37 -0.33 -2.99 -7.31
N GLY A 38 0.28 -3.96 -8.00
CA GLY A 38 0.35 -3.96 -9.44
C GLY A 38 -1.02 -4.07 -10.10
N SER A 39 -1.06 -3.85 -11.42
CA SER A 39 -2.24 -4.06 -12.27
C SER A 39 -2.55 -5.56 -12.34
N GLY A 40 -3.38 -6.06 -11.43
CA GLY A 40 -3.76 -7.47 -11.37
C GLY A 40 -5.20 -7.67 -10.92
N PRO A 41 -5.77 -8.86 -11.13
CA PRO A 41 -7.07 -9.19 -10.56
C PRO A 41 -6.92 -9.22 -9.03
N PHE A 42 -7.62 -8.32 -8.35
CA PHE A 42 -7.73 -8.40 -6.90
C PHE A 42 -8.73 -9.48 -6.56
N ARG A 43 -8.50 -10.24 -5.49
CA ARG A 43 -9.48 -11.19 -4.99
C ARG A 43 -10.09 -10.64 -3.73
N CYS A 44 -11.42 -10.68 -3.64
CA CYS A 44 -12.11 -10.33 -2.41
C CYS A 44 -11.68 -11.30 -1.29
N PRO A 45 -11.27 -10.82 -0.10
CA PRO A 45 -10.87 -11.69 1.00
C PRO A 45 -12.03 -12.54 1.54
N GLU A 46 -13.28 -12.13 1.34
CA GLU A 46 -14.46 -12.85 1.83
C GLU A 46 -14.97 -13.90 0.84
N CYS A 47 -15.07 -13.56 -0.46
CA CYS A 47 -15.70 -14.44 -1.46
C CYS A 47 -14.73 -14.94 -2.55
N GLN A 48 -13.47 -14.51 -2.54
CA GLN A 48 -12.41 -14.87 -3.49
C GLN A 48 -12.71 -14.55 -4.98
N ALA A 49 -13.81 -13.84 -5.25
CA ALA A 49 -14.16 -13.37 -6.58
C ALA A 49 -13.12 -12.35 -7.07
N GLU A 50 -12.85 -12.38 -8.37
CA GLU A 50 -12.02 -11.38 -9.04
C GLU A 50 -12.77 -10.05 -9.06
N VAL A 51 -12.19 -9.05 -8.42
CA VAL A 51 -12.71 -7.70 -8.35
C VAL A 51 -11.72 -6.75 -9.02
N GLN A 52 -12.28 -5.81 -9.77
CA GLN A 52 -11.57 -4.63 -10.24
C GLN A 52 -11.23 -3.80 -9.00
N GLY A 53 -9.94 -3.70 -8.69
CA GLY A 53 -9.44 -2.97 -7.52
C GLY A 53 -10.09 -1.60 -7.40
N TYR A 54 -10.61 -1.28 -6.22
CA TYR A 54 -11.29 -0.02 -6.01
C TYR A 54 -10.30 1.05 -5.57
N ASP A 55 -10.32 2.19 -6.27
CA ASP A 55 -9.65 3.46 -5.94
C ASP A 55 -8.09 3.41 -5.82
N HIS A 56 -7.41 3.37 -6.98
CA HIS A 56 -5.95 3.59 -7.07
C HIS A 56 -5.55 5.08 -7.02
N LYS A 57 -6.51 6.00 -6.87
CA LYS A 57 -6.24 7.42 -7.01
C LYS A 57 -5.81 8.01 -5.67
N PRO A 58 -4.66 8.72 -5.61
CA PRO A 58 -4.31 9.48 -4.43
C PRO A 58 -5.35 10.58 -4.22
N ARG A 59 -6.18 10.44 -3.18
CA ARG A 59 -7.17 11.45 -2.78
C ARG A 59 -6.54 12.36 -1.74
N ARG A 60 -6.47 13.66 -2.04
CA ARG A 60 -6.13 14.69 -1.05
C ARG A 60 -7.43 15.22 -0.46
N TRP A 61 -7.63 15.02 0.83
CA TRP A 61 -8.73 15.63 1.55
C TRP A 61 -8.54 17.16 1.51
N LYS A 62 -9.49 17.88 0.90
CA LYS A 62 -9.60 19.33 1.05
C LYS A 62 -10.58 19.56 2.19
N ASP A 63 -10.07 19.81 3.39
CA ASP A 63 -10.85 20.56 4.36
C ASP A 63 -11.02 21.95 3.78
N GLY A 64 -12.25 22.32 3.46
CA GLY A 64 -12.60 23.70 3.22
C GLY A 64 -13.97 23.96 3.82
N PRO A 65 -14.16 25.01 4.61
CA PRO A 65 -15.27 25.91 4.33
C PRO A 65 -14.89 26.70 3.07
N GLY A 66 -15.70 26.55 2.03
CA GLY A 66 -15.52 27.27 0.78
C GLY A 66 -15.74 28.77 0.96
N ASP A 67 -14.77 29.56 0.53
CA ASP A 67 -15.01 30.93 0.07
C ASP A 67 -15.96 30.85 -1.13
N VAL A 68 -17.22 31.22 -0.91
CA VAL A 68 -18.15 31.64 -1.96
C VAL A 68 -17.93 33.13 -2.16
N GLN A 69 -17.52 33.49 -3.38
CA GLN A 69 -17.59 34.85 -3.90
C GLN A 69 -18.84 34.99 -4.76
#